data_AF-A0AAD7FG15-F1
#
_entry.id   AF-A0AAD7FG15-F1
#
_cell.length_a   1.000
_cell.length_b   1.000
_cell.length_c   1.000
_cell.angle_alpha   90.00
_cell.angle_beta   90.00
_cell.angle_gamma   90.00
#
_symmetry.space_group_name_H-M   'P 1'
#
loop_
_entity.id
_entity.type
_entity.pdbx_description
1 polymer ?
#
loop_
_entity_poly.entity_id
_entity_poly.type
_entity_poly.pdbx_seq_one_letter_code
_entity_poly.pdbx_strand_id
1 'polypeptide(L)'
;IWVAVREARIALTEITTNVISTDLFKYLLSYTGVRKLYLGLQDAGSQAENDHLASQFYDSVLLHHADSLVELRCTTGYEGRFSFGEHNVHVVAQLRGLSFLSLSVN
;
A
#
# COMPACT_ATOMS: atom_id res chain seq x y z
N ILE A 1 -8.04 4.18 -14.30
CA ILE A 1 -6.69 4.63 -14.72
C ILE A 1 -5.63 3.52 -14.59
N TRP A 2 -5.54 2.82 -13.45
CA TRP A 2 -4.52 1.80 -13.21
C TRP A 2 -4.46 0.69 -14.26
N VAL A 3 -5.61 0.25 -14.78
CA VAL A 3 -5.67 -0.70 -15.90
C VAL A 3 -4.92 -0.18 -17.13
N ALA A 4 -5.17 1.07 -17.54
CA ALA A 4 -4.52 1.67 -18.70
C ALA A 4 -3.00 1.87 -18.49
N VAL A 5 -2.57 2.30 -17.29
CA VAL A 5 -1.15 2.45 -16.96
C VAL A 5 -0.43 1.09 -17.00
N ARG A 6 -1.09 0.04 -16.49
CA ARG A 6 -0.61 -1.34 -16.53
C ARG A 6 -0.49 -1.85 -17.97
N GLU A 7 -1.51 -1.63 -18.79
CA GLU A 7 -1.52 -2.05 -20.21
C GLU A 7 -0.44 -1.32 -21.02
N ALA A 8 -0.18 -0.05 -20.70
CA ALA A 8 0.93 0.73 -21.25
C ALA A 8 2.32 0.30 -20.73
N ARG A 9 2.38 -0.65 -19.78
CA ARG A 9 3.61 -1.16 -19.15
C ARG A 9 4.48 -0.07 -18.52
N ILE A 10 3.84 0.97 -17.97
CA ILE A 10 4.54 2.05 -17.30
C ILE A 10 4.80 1.63 -15.85
N ALA A 11 6.06 1.54 -15.46
CA ALA A 11 6.48 1.25 -14.09
C ALA A 11 6.75 2.57 -13.35
N LEU A 12 5.84 2.95 -12.44
CA LEU A 12 5.99 4.15 -11.63
C LEU A 12 6.85 3.85 -10.39
N THR A 13 7.78 4.74 -10.07
CA THR A 13 8.62 4.62 -8.88
C THR A 13 8.05 5.37 -7.68
N GLU A 14 7.21 6.38 -7.93
CA GLU A 14 6.57 7.20 -6.91
C GLU A 14 5.08 7.29 -7.21
N ILE A 15 4.25 6.90 -6.25
CA ILE A 15 2.80 6.89 -6.39
C ILE A 15 2.17 7.62 -5.20
N THR A 16 1.28 8.56 -5.50
CA THR A 16 0.44 9.26 -4.53
C THR A 16 -0.99 9.15 -4.99
N THR A 17 -1.86 8.58 -4.15
CA THR A 17 -3.28 8.46 -4.46
C THR A 17 -4.12 8.51 -3.20
N ASN A 18 -5.32 9.07 -3.31
CA ASN A 18 -6.33 9.15 -2.27
C ASN A 18 -7.38 8.02 -2.37
N VAL A 19 -7.23 7.11 -3.33
CA VAL A 19 -8.19 6.03 -3.61
C VAL A 19 -7.46 4.70 -3.65
N ILE A 20 -7.70 3.88 -2.64
CA ILE A 20 -7.26 2.48 -2.62
C ILE A 20 -8.31 1.63 -3.34
N SER A 21 -7.86 0.80 -4.27
CA SER A 21 -8.74 -0.09 -5.04
C SER A 21 -8.00 -1.37 -5.42
N THR A 22 -8.76 -2.42 -5.73
CA THR A 22 -8.19 -3.69 -6.20
C THR A 22 -7.41 -3.54 -7.51
N ASP A 23 -7.80 -2.60 -8.38
CA ASP A 23 -7.07 -2.34 -9.63
C ASP A 23 -5.73 -1.63 -9.40
N LEU A 24 -5.62 -0.78 -8.37
CA LEU A 24 -4.33 -0.25 -7.93
C LEU A 24 -3.42 -1.40 -7.48
N PHE A 25 -3.92 -2.34 -6.69
CA PHE A 25 -3.12 -3.48 -6.22
C PHE A 25 -2.70 -4.40 -7.37
N LYS A 26 -3.58 -4.69 -8.32
CA LYS A 26 -3.22 -5.45 -9.52
C LYS A 26 -2.14 -4.74 -10.36
N TYR A 27 -2.12 -3.41 -10.37
CA TYR A 27 -1.06 -2.65 -11.02
C TYR A 27 0.25 -2.70 -10.22
N LEU A 28 0.21 -2.49 -8.91
CA LEU A 28 1.38 -2.60 -8.04
C LEU A 28 1.98 -4.01 -8.02
N LEU A 29 1.18 -5.06 -8.24
CA LEU A 29 1.64 -6.44 -8.33
C LEU A 29 2.14 -6.84 -9.73
N SER A 30 1.97 -5.98 -10.74
CA SER A 30 2.42 -6.31 -12.10
C SER A 30 3.90 -5.98 -12.35
N TYR A 31 4.58 -5.33 -11.40
CA TYR A 31 5.98 -4.96 -11.48
C TYR A 31 6.55 -4.71 -10.08
N THR A 32 7.88 -4.72 -9.96
CA THR A 32 8.63 -4.31 -8.75
C THR A 32 9.38 -3.00 -9.01
N GLY A 33 9.80 -2.32 -7.96
CA GLY A 33 10.61 -1.09 -8.08
C GLY A 33 9.92 0.18 -7.60
N VAL A 34 8.74 0.07 -6.98
CA VAL A 34 8.14 1.22 -6.28
C VAL A 34 9.04 1.61 -5.13
N ARG A 35 9.37 2.90 -5.04
CA ARG A 35 10.24 3.49 -4.02
C ARG A 35 9.46 4.33 -3.02
N LYS A 36 8.48 5.10 -3.48
CA LYS A 36 7.63 5.92 -2.61
C LYS A 36 6.16 5.62 -2.86
N LEU A 37 5.45 5.30 -1.80
CA LEU A 37 4.03 5.01 -1.87
C LEU A 37 3.28 5.83 -0.81
N TYR A 38 2.43 6.75 -1.28
CA TYR A 38 1.50 7.52 -0.46
C TYR A 38 0.06 7.11 -0.77
N LEU A 39 -0.59 6.54 0.25
CA LEU A 39 -1.98 6.12 0.22
C LEU A 39 -2.80 6.97 1.20
N GLY A 40 -3.52 7.96 0.66
CA GLY A 40 -4.58 8.60 1.41
C GLY A 40 -5.84 7.73 1.35
N LEU A 41 -6.42 7.39 2.49
CA LEU A 41 -7.73 6.75 2.55
C LEU A 41 -8.79 7.84 2.70
N GLN A 42 -9.51 8.15 1.63
CA GLN A 42 -10.89 8.62 1.79
C GLN A 42 -11.75 7.38 2.07
N ASP A 43 -12.63 7.44 3.08
CA ASP A 43 -13.48 6.31 3.50
C ASP A 43 -14.06 5.57 2.28
N ALA A 44 -13.50 4.39 1.99
CA ALA A 44 -13.74 3.68 0.74
C ALA A 44 -14.99 2.79 0.78
N GLY A 45 -15.75 2.82 1.88
CA GLY A 45 -16.93 1.99 2.07
C GLY A 45 -17.05 1.50 3.50
N SER A 46 -17.45 0.24 3.66
CA SER A 46 -17.60 -0.39 4.97
C SER A 46 -16.26 -0.76 5.61
N GLN A 47 -16.24 -0.88 6.94
CA GLN A 47 -15.06 -1.33 7.69
C GLN A 47 -14.53 -2.68 7.19
N ALA A 48 -15.41 -3.62 6.84
CA ALA A 48 -15.03 -4.94 6.35
C ALA A 48 -14.29 -4.88 5.01
N GLU A 49 -14.69 -3.99 4.10
CA GLU A 49 -14.01 -3.78 2.82
C GLU A 49 -12.63 -3.13 3.02
N ASN A 50 -12.55 -2.14 3.92
CA ASN A 50 -11.27 -1.52 4.29
C ASN A 50 -10.30 -2.53 4.90
N ASP A 51 -10.78 -3.39 5.80
CA ASP A 51 -9.96 -4.43 6.42
C ASP A 51 -9.50 -5.49 5.41
N HIS A 52 -10.36 -5.86 4.46
CA HIS A 52 -9.97 -6.78 3.39
C HIS A 52 -8.88 -6.18 2.49
N LEU A 53 -9.03 -4.91 2.09
CA LEU A 53 -8.02 -4.20 1.32
C LEU A 53 -6.71 -4.04 2.10
N ALA A 54 -6.78 -3.79 3.41
CA ALA A 54 -5.60 -3.70 4.25
C ALA A 54 -4.83 -5.03 4.30
N SER A 55 -5.52 -6.15 4.52
CA SER A 55 -4.87 -7.47 4.50
C SER A 55 -4.21 -7.74 3.14
N GLN A 56 -4.92 -7.50 2.03
CA GLN A 56 -4.33 -7.69 0.70
C GLN A 56 -3.10 -6.77 0.47
N PHE A 57 -3.15 -5.54 0.98
CA PHE A 57 -2.05 -4.60 0.88
C PHE A 57 -0.80 -5.10 1.62
N TYR A 58 -0.93 -5.45 2.90
CA TYR A 58 0.20 -5.92 3.70
C TYR A 58 0.72 -7.28 3.24
N ASP A 59 -0.17 -8.25 3.04
CA ASP A 59 0.22 -9.65 2.79
C ASP A 59 0.74 -9.88 1.37
N SER A 60 0.43 -9.00 0.42
CA SER A 60 0.84 -9.16 -0.98
C SER A 60 1.61 -7.96 -1.51
N VAL A 61 0.99 -6.78 -1.53
CA VAL A 61 1.56 -5.61 -2.22
C VAL A 61 2.85 -5.14 -1.54
N LEU A 62 2.83 -5.01 -0.22
CA LEU A 62 3.97 -4.49 0.52
C LEU A 62 5.19 -5.40 0.41
N LEU A 63 4.98 -6.72 0.57
CA LEU A 63 6.03 -7.72 0.43
C LEU A 63 6.58 -7.79 -1.00
N HIS A 64 5.75 -7.57 -2.02
CA HIS A 64 6.19 -7.54 -3.41
C HIS A 64 7.21 -6.44 -3.70
N HIS A 65 7.16 -5.33 -2.96
CA HIS A 65 8.10 -4.21 -3.07
C HIS A 65 9.09 -4.14 -1.89
N ALA A 66 9.26 -5.21 -1.12
CA ALA A 66 10.05 -5.20 0.11
C ALA A 66 11.51 -4.74 -0.07
N ASP A 67 12.12 -5.09 -1.22
CA ASP A 67 13.50 -4.71 -1.52
C ASP A 67 13.62 -3.31 -2.15
N SER A 68 12.54 -2.74 -2.71
CA SER A 68 12.60 -1.44 -3.41
C SER A 68 11.96 -0.28 -2.66
N LEU A 69 11.02 -0.55 -1.77
CA LEU A 69 10.24 0.47 -1.08
C LEU A 69 11.11 1.18 -0.04
N VAL A 70 11.21 2.50 -0.18
CA VAL A 70 12.02 3.38 0.67
C VAL A 70 11.15 4.23 1.60
N GLU A 71 9.96 4.59 1.12
CA GLU A 71 9.04 5.46 1.82
C GLU A 71 7.60 4.95 1.69
N LEU A 72 6.99 4.67 2.84
CA LEU A 72 5.58 4.31 2.95
C LEU A 72 4.85 5.35 3.79
N ARG A 73 3.79 5.90 3.23
CA ARG A 73 2.84 6.75 3.93
C ARG A 73 1.43 6.21 3.70
N CYS A 74 0.71 5.93 4.77
CA CYS A 74 -0.72 5.67 4.68
C CYS A 74 -1.43 6.50 5.75
N THR A 75 -2.33 7.38 5.30
CA THR A 75 -3.15 8.20 6.18
C THR A 75 -4.58 7.72 6.06
N THR A 76 -5.15 7.18 7.13
CA THR A 76 -6.55 6.73 7.15
C THR A 76 -7.42 7.71 7.92
N GLY A 77 -8.65 7.94 7.43
CA GLY A 77 -9.65 8.71 8.16
C GLY A 77 -10.20 7.98 9.40
N TYR A 78 -10.03 6.67 9.48
CA TYR A 78 -10.48 5.81 10.57
C TYR A 78 -9.38 4.83 11.00
N GLU A 79 -9.32 4.52 12.30
CA GLU A 79 -8.43 3.50 12.86
C GLU A 79 -8.92 2.11 12.43
N GLY A 80 -8.06 1.33 11.77
CA GLY A 80 -8.45 0.04 11.19
C GLY A 80 -7.22 -0.78 10.81
N ARG A 81 -7.37 -1.85 10.04
CA ARG A 81 -6.23 -2.73 9.71
C ARG A 81 -5.13 -2.08 8.85
N PHE A 82 -5.39 -0.89 8.31
CA PHE A 82 -4.36 -0.06 7.67
C PHE A 82 -3.37 0.57 8.66
N SER A 83 -3.76 0.75 9.93
CA SER A 83 -2.89 1.24 10.99
C SER A 83 -1.76 0.24 11.28
N PHE A 84 -0.64 0.74 11.77
CA PHE A 84 0.47 -0.07 12.25
C PHE A 84 0.11 -0.70 13.60
N GLY A 85 0.31 -2.02 13.73
CA GLY A 85 0.00 -2.77 14.94
C GLY A 85 0.51 -4.21 14.90
N GLU A 86 0.14 -5.03 15.90
CA GLU A 86 0.60 -6.43 16.03
C GLU A 86 0.29 -7.27 14.78
N HIS A 87 -0.78 -6.96 14.06
CA HIS A 87 -1.22 -7.71 12.88
C HIS A 87 -0.30 -7.53 11.66
N ASN A 88 0.48 -6.45 11.56
CA ASN A 88 1.29 -6.16 10.37
C ASN A 88 2.76 -5.83 10.67
N VAL A 89 3.18 -5.74 11.94
CA VAL A 89 4.57 -5.46 12.32
C VAL A 89 5.57 -6.41 11.65
N HIS A 90 5.24 -7.69 11.55
CA HIS A 90 6.09 -8.70 10.94
C HIS A 90 6.25 -8.52 9.43
N VAL A 91 5.26 -7.91 8.76
CA VAL A 91 5.33 -7.55 7.33
C VAL A 91 6.20 -6.31 7.15
N VAL A 92 5.97 -5.27 7.94
CA VAL A 92 6.74 -4.02 7.87
C VAL A 92 8.22 -4.27 8.18
N ALA A 93 8.53 -5.18 9.11
CA ALA A 93 9.90 -5.59 9.44
C ALA A 93 10.65 -6.25 8.27
N GLN A 94 9.94 -6.74 7.24
CA GLN A 94 10.57 -7.35 6.06
C GLN A 94 10.97 -6.32 4.99
N LEU A 95 10.58 -5.05 5.14
CA LEU A 95 10.88 -4.00 4.17
C LEU A 95 12.32 -3.51 4.32
N ARG A 96 13.24 -4.15 3.59
CA ARG A 96 14.69 -3.97 3.76
C ARG A 96 15.20 -2.58 3.39
N GLY A 97 14.53 -1.92 2.44
CA GLY A 97 14.89 -0.58 1.97
C GLY A 97 14.19 0.56 2.72
N LEU A 98 13.27 0.26 3.64
CA LEU A 98 12.40 1.26 4.22
C LEU A 98 13.18 2.19 5.16
N SER A 99 13.11 3.49 4.88
CA SER A 99 13.77 4.55 5.67
C SER A 99 12.77 5.56 6.23
N PHE A 100 11.56 5.61 5.68
CA PHE A 100 10.50 6.48 6.16
C PHE A 100 9.17 5.73 6.23
N LEU A 101 8.54 5.77 7.40
CA LEU A 101 7.24 5.17 7.67
C LEU A 101 6.32 6.22 8.32
N SER A 102 5.15 6.43 7.74
CA SER A 102 4.09 7.27 8.31
C SER A 102 2.78 6.52 8.25
N LEU A 103 2.36 5.96 9.39
CA LEU A 103 1.10 5.26 9.60
C LEU A 103 0.48 5.73 10.92
N SER A 104 -0.85 5.69 11.03
CA SER A 104 -1.51 5.71 12.33
C SER A 104 -1.13 4.46 13.13
N VAL A 105 -1.08 4.54 14.46
CA VAL A 105 -0.75 3.41 15.35
C VAL A 105 -2.00 2.98 16.10
N ASN A 106 -2.24 1.67 16.19
CA ASN A 106 -3.31 1.07 16.98
C ASN A 106 -2.71 0.00 17.91
#